data_AF-A0AAN8YD97-F1
#
_entry.id   AF-A0AAN8YD97-F1
#
_cell.length_a   1.000
_cell.length_b   1.000
_cell.length_c   1.000
_cell.angle_alpha   90.00
_cell.angle_beta   90.00
_cell.angle_gamma   90.00
#
_symmetry.space_group_name_H-M   'P 1'
#
loop_
_entity.id
_entity.type
_entity.pdbx_description
1 polymer ?
#
loop_
_entity_poly.entity_id
_entity_poly.type
_entity_poly.pdbx_seq_one_letter_code
_entity_poly.pdbx_strand_id
1 'polypeptide(L)'
;MDPQLVWSANRDRPVKANATLQLGKDGNLVLTDSDGTFVWSTNTTGKSVSGFNMTETGNLVLFDKANRTVWQSFDHPKILCSWGRAWFLGGSS
;
A
#
# COMPACT_ATOMS: atom_id res chain seq x y z
N MET A 1 10.32 20.47 -1.57
CA MET A 1 9.56 19.40 -2.25
C MET A 1 8.63 18.81 -1.21
N ASP A 2 7.33 18.90 -1.40
CA ASP A 2 6.37 18.23 -0.51
C ASP A 2 6.34 16.72 -0.82
N PRO A 3 6.32 15.86 0.21
CA PRO A 3 6.21 14.42 -0.01
C PRO A 3 4.87 14.09 -0.69
N GLN A 4 4.93 13.47 -1.86
CA GLN A 4 3.74 13.04 -2.59
C GLN A 4 3.26 11.67 -2.05
N LEU A 5 2.00 11.61 -1.60
CA LEU A 5 1.39 10.35 -1.18
C LEU A 5 1.09 9.48 -2.42
N VAL A 6 1.87 8.42 -2.61
CA VAL A 6 1.71 7.46 -3.71
C VAL A 6 0.73 6.32 -3.39
N TRP A 7 0.57 5.96 -2.12
CA TRP A 7 -0.37 4.94 -1.67
C TRP A 7 -0.54 4.99 -0.13
N SER A 8 -1.69 4.54 0.39
CA SER A 8 -1.90 4.33 1.82
C SER A 8 -2.78 3.10 2.07
N ALA A 9 -2.33 2.21 2.96
CA ALA A 9 -3.06 1.02 3.39
C ALA A 9 -4.40 1.36 4.07
N ASN A 10 -4.45 2.49 4.79
CA ASN A 10 -5.62 2.92 5.54
C ASN A 10 -5.72 4.46 5.59
N ARG A 11 -6.03 5.08 4.45
CA ARG A 11 -6.01 6.53 4.28
C ARG A 11 -6.95 7.28 5.23
N ASP A 12 -8.14 6.73 5.43
CA ASP A 12 -9.21 7.42 6.17
C ASP A 12 -9.03 7.31 7.69
N ARG A 13 -8.23 6.34 8.14
CA ARG A 13 -8.02 6.11 9.57
C ARG A 13 -6.57 5.72 9.89
N PRO A 14 -5.66 6.70 10.02
CA PRO A 14 -4.27 6.42 10.38
C PRO A 14 -4.17 5.58 11.64
N VAL A 15 -3.23 4.65 11.66
CA VAL A 15 -2.96 3.82 12.84
C VAL A 15 -2.25 4.62 13.93
N LYS A 16 -2.42 4.20 15.18
CA LYS A 16 -1.72 4.79 16.33
C LYS A 16 -0.25 4.33 16.35
N ALA A 17 0.57 5.01 17.15
CA ALA A 17 1.91 4.52 17.48
C ALA A 17 1.82 3.12 18.09
N ASN A 18 2.80 2.27 17.80
CA ASN A 18 2.84 0.84 18.17
C ASN A 18 1.87 -0.08 17.38
N ALA A 19 1.36 0.39 16.24
CA ALA A 19 0.77 -0.51 15.26
C ALA A 19 1.79 -1.54 14.75
N THR A 20 1.31 -2.72 14.39
CA THR A 20 2.14 -3.86 13.98
C THR A 20 1.81 -4.27 12.55
N LEU A 21 2.86 -4.42 11.73
CA LEU A 21 2.79 -5.01 10.39
C LEU A 21 3.46 -6.38 10.45
N GLN A 22 2.70 -7.45 10.22
CA GLN A 22 3.17 -8.82 10.42
C GLN A 22 2.85 -9.72 9.23
N LEU A 23 3.86 -10.47 8.77
CA LEU A 23 3.67 -11.55 7.81
C LEU A 23 3.30 -12.83 8.56
N GLY A 24 2.09 -13.31 8.34
CA GLY A 24 1.60 -14.58 8.89
C GLY A 24 2.25 -15.79 8.24
N LYS A 25 2.25 -16.93 8.94
CA LYS A 25 2.70 -18.22 8.40
C LYS A 25 1.86 -18.71 7.21
N ASP A 26 0.64 -18.19 7.08
CA ASP A 26 -0.28 -18.43 5.98
C ASP A 26 0.07 -17.61 4.72
N GLY A 27 1.08 -16.73 4.80
CA GLY A 27 1.55 -15.89 3.71
C GLY A 27 0.77 -14.59 3.55
N ASN A 28 -0.07 -14.20 4.52
CA ASN A 28 -0.79 -12.93 4.49
C ASN A 28 -0.02 -11.86 5.29
N LEU A 29 0.20 -10.70 4.68
CA LEU A 29 0.72 -9.52 5.39
C LEU A 29 -0.45 -8.72 5.95
N VAL A 30 -0.49 -8.56 7.28
CA VAL A 30 -1.59 -7.94 8.03
C VAL A 30 -1.08 -6.73 8.82
N LEU A 31 -1.84 -5.64 8.76
CA LEU A 31 -1.66 -4.46 9.61
C LEU A 31 -2.72 -4.47 10.71
N THR A 32 -2.26 -4.39 11.95
CA THR A 32 -3.09 -4.22 13.15
C THR A 32 -2.73 -2.93 13.88
N ASP A 33 -3.72 -2.23 14.38
CA ASP A 33 -3.52 -1.04 15.22
C ASP A 33 -2.95 -1.41 16.60
N SER A 34 -2.54 -0.42 17.39
CA SER A 34 -1.90 -0.62 18.69
C SER A 34 -2.78 -1.34 19.73
N ASP A 35 -4.10 -1.28 19.55
CA ASP A 35 -5.10 -1.97 20.38
C ASP A 35 -5.47 -3.36 19.84
N GLY A 36 -4.78 -3.83 18.80
CA GLY A 36 -5.02 -5.12 18.15
C GLY A 36 -6.14 -5.08 17.10
N THR A 37 -6.76 -3.92 16.85
CA THR A 37 -7.80 -3.79 15.82
C THR A 37 -7.24 -4.11 14.44
N PHE A 38 -7.92 -4.97 13.68
CA PHE A 38 -7.60 -5.20 12.28
C PHE A 38 -7.77 -3.93 11.45
N VAL A 39 -6.75 -3.61 10.66
CA VAL A 39 -6.75 -2.40 9.82
C VAL A 39 -6.80 -2.76 8.34
N TRP A 40 -5.88 -3.61 7.89
CA TRP A 40 -5.73 -3.93 6.47
C TRP A 40 -4.95 -5.23 6.27
N SER A 41 -5.12 -5.89 5.12
CA SER A 41 -4.24 -6.97 4.69
C SER A 41 -4.06 -7.01 3.17
N THR A 42 -2.98 -7.68 2.74
CA THR A 42 -2.66 -7.94 1.33
C THR A 42 -3.56 -9.00 0.69
N ASN A 43 -4.29 -9.77 1.49
CA ASN A 43 -5.16 -10.88 1.06
C ASN A 43 -4.41 -11.93 0.23
N THR A 44 -3.19 -12.27 0.67
CA THR A 44 -2.29 -13.22 0.01
C THR A 44 -2.22 -14.59 0.71
N THR A 45 -3.17 -14.89 1.59
CA THR A 45 -3.28 -16.20 2.25
C THR A 45 -3.19 -17.33 1.21
N GLY A 46 -2.30 -18.29 1.44
CA GLY A 46 -2.09 -19.44 0.56
C GLY A 46 -1.26 -19.16 -0.70
N LYS A 47 -0.81 -17.92 -0.94
CA LYS A 47 0.01 -17.55 -2.11
C LYS A 47 1.51 -17.76 -1.92
N SER A 48 1.91 -18.57 -0.93
CA SER A 48 3.31 -18.95 -0.67
C SER A 48 4.28 -17.78 -0.49
N VAL A 49 3.79 -16.64 0.02
CA VAL A 49 4.64 -15.50 0.39
C VAL A 49 5.62 -15.94 1.47
N SER A 50 6.90 -15.65 1.26
CA SER A 50 7.97 -15.96 2.22
C SER A 50 8.61 -14.72 2.82
N GLY A 51 8.40 -13.55 2.23
CA GLY A 51 8.95 -12.30 2.71
C GLY A 51 8.32 -11.09 2.04
N PHE A 52 8.69 -9.91 2.54
CA PHE A 52 8.33 -8.64 1.94
C PHE A 52 9.50 -7.66 2.05
N ASN A 53 9.51 -6.66 1.17
CA ASN A 53 10.46 -5.57 1.17
C ASN A 53 9.76 -4.25 0.87
N MET A 54 10.25 -3.15 1.45
CA MET A 54 9.84 -1.80 1.10
C MET A 54 10.97 -1.15 0.30
N THR A 55 10.70 -0.78 -0.94
CA THR A 55 11.69 -0.12 -1.79
C THR A 55 11.93 1.32 -1.34
N GLU A 56 13.04 1.93 -1.77
CA GLU A 56 13.34 3.34 -1.56
C GLU A 56 12.24 4.28 -2.12
N THR A 57 11.53 3.81 -3.14
CA THR A 57 10.40 4.52 -3.76
C THR A 57 9.06 4.33 -3.01
N GLY A 58 9.04 3.57 -1.92
CA GLY A 58 7.85 3.30 -1.13
C GLY A 58 6.93 2.20 -1.68
N ASN A 59 7.40 1.39 -2.63
CA ASN A 59 6.68 0.20 -3.09
C ASN A 59 6.85 -0.93 -2.06
N LEU A 60 5.75 -1.45 -1.55
CA LEU A 60 5.74 -2.62 -0.68
C LEU A 60 5.55 -3.85 -1.56
N VAL A 61 6.55 -4.72 -1.61
CA VAL A 61 6.58 -5.90 -2.48
C VAL A 61 6.63 -7.15 -1.62
N LEU A 62 5.74 -8.10 -1.88
CA LEU A 62 5.76 -9.44 -1.29
C LEU A 62 6.31 -10.43 -2.31
N PHE A 63 7.13 -11.37 -1.85
CA PHE A 63 7.79 -12.34 -2.71
C PHE A 63 7.75 -13.77 -2.14
N ASP A 64 7.82 -14.75 -3.03
CA ASP A 64 7.91 -16.17 -2.68
C ASP A 64 9.37 -16.63 -2.48
N LYS A 65 9.57 -17.92 -2.15
CA LYS A 65 10.90 -18.49 -1.91
C LYS A 65 11.80 -18.50 -3.16
N ALA A 66 11.21 -18.39 -4.35
CA ALA A 66 11.93 -18.25 -5.62
C ALA A 66 12.18 -16.78 -5.97
N ASN A 67 11.94 -15.86 -5.04
CA ASN A 67 12.10 -14.42 -5.19
C ASN A 67 11.20 -13.82 -6.28
N ARG A 68 10.07 -14.47 -6.58
CA ARG A 68 9.06 -13.95 -7.53
C ARG A 68 8.08 -13.06 -6.80
N THR A 69 7.75 -11.92 -7.40
CA THR A 69 6.73 -11.01 -6.87
C THR A 69 5.37 -11.68 -6.85
N VAL A 70 4.76 -11.74 -5.67
CA VAL A 70 3.41 -12.26 -5.43
C VAL A 70 2.38 -11.12 -5.36
N TRP A 71 2.79 -9.96 -4.84
CA TRP A 71 1.95 -8.78 -4.66
C TRP A 71 2.83 -7.54 -4.57
N GLN A 72 2.35 -6.39 -5.05
CA GLN A 72 3.00 -5.10 -4.83
C GLN A 72 1.98 -3.97 -4.65
N SER A 73 2.28 -2.99 -3.78
CA SER A 73 1.33 -1.92 -3.46
C SER A 73 1.01 -1.02 -4.65
N PHE A 74 1.95 -0.87 -5.58
CA PHE A 74 1.77 -0.03 -6.77
C PHE A 74 0.80 -0.63 -7.79
N ASP A 75 0.54 -1.94 -7.76
CA ASP A 75 -0.52 -2.58 -8.58
C ASP A 75 -1.91 -2.37 -7.99
N HIS A 76 -1.99 -1.76 -6.81
CA HIS A 76 -3.23 -1.39 -6.13
C HIS A 76 -3.31 0.13 -5.90
N PRO A 77 -3.21 0.97 -6.96
CA PRO A 77 -3.26 2.40 -6.80
C PRO A 77 -4.70 2.81 -6.47
N LYS A 78 -5.04 2.92 -5.19
CA LYS A 78 -6.16 3.78 -4.78
C LYS A 78 -5.70 5.25 -4.86
N ILE A 79 -5.47 5.73 -6.08
CA ILE A 79 -5.32 7.15 -6.37
C ILE A 79 -6.49 7.54 -7.28
N LEU A 80 -7.47 8.25 -6.73
CA LEU A 80 -8.33 9.11 -7.52
C LEU A 80 -7.55 10.40 -7.78
N CYS A 81 -7.19 10.64 -9.04
CA CYS A 81 -6.89 11.95 -9.56
C CYS A 81 -8.07 12.90 -9.26
N SER A 82 -7.90 13.82 -8.32
CA SER A 82 -8.71 15.05 -8.19
C SER A 82 -7.89 15.98 -7.29
N TRP A 83 -7.31 17.12 -7.70
CA TRP A 83 -7.52 18.00 -8.84
C TRP A 83 -6.18 18.60 -9.26
N GLY A 84 -5.70 18.25 -10.45
CA GLY A 84 -4.60 18.95 -11.12
C GLY A 84 -5.15 19.68 -12.33
N ARG A 85 -5.40 20.99 -12.17
CA ARG A 85 -5.50 22.04 -13.20
C ARG A 85 -5.87 21.57 -14.61
N ALA A 86 -7.14 21.72 -14.96
CA ALA A 86 -7.57 21.84 -16.35
C ALA A 86 -8.28 23.19 -16.52
N TRP A 87 -7.49 24.25 -16.67
CA TRP A 87 -7.93 25.43 -17.41
C TRP A 87 -6.79 25.79 -18.34
N PHE A 88 -6.85 25.34 -19.59
CA PHE A 88 -6.43 26.09 -20.78
C PHE A 88 -6.84 25.29 -22.02
N LEU A 89 -7.99 25.65 -22.60
CA LEU A 89 -8.24 25.95 -24.02
C LEU A 89 -9.44 26.91 -23.97
N GLY A 90 -9.33 28.21 -24.28
CA GLY A 90 -9.01 28.76 -25.60
C GLY A 90 -10.31 28.92 -26.40
N GLY A 91 -10.81 30.15 -26.54
CA GLY A 91 -11.96 30.46 -27.38
C GLY A 91 -12.42 31.92 -27.26
N SER A 92 -12.09 32.72 -28.28
CA SER A 92 -12.38 34.14 -28.42
C SER A 92 -13.87 34.47 -28.53
N SER A 93 -14.27 35.59 -27.91
CA SER A 93 -15.06 36.69 -28.51
C SER A 93 -14.98 37.91 -27.59
#